data_AF-A0A8S2DFV3-F1
#
_entry.id   AF-A0A8S2DFV3-F1
#
_cell.length_a   1.000
_cell.length_b   1.000
_cell.length_c   1.000
_cell.angle_alpha   90.00
_cell.angle_beta   90.00
_cell.angle_gamma   90.00
#
_symmetry.space_group_name_H-M   'P 1'
#
loop_
_entity.id
_entity.type
_entity.pdbx_description
1 polymer ?
#
loop_
_entity_poly.entity_id
_entity_poly.type
_entity_poly.pdbx_seq_one_letter_code
_entity_poly.pdbx_strand_id
1 'polypeptide(L)'
;MKPIRSSVTVAEQIPGAQLPVCYQHTATLLPSGKVLVTGGYSDGKSLSSCELYDPSSNTWTPAANMSAKRDYHTATLLPSGKVLVIGGLSYGESLSSCELYDPSSNTWTPAANMSSGRYHHTATLLPSGKVLVTGGDDSSGSCELYDPSSNTWTTLASMSSGRKYHTATLLPSGKVLVTSGDDFSGSCELYDPSSNTWTTGGSMSSARYHHTETLLPSRKVLITGGVGYSGGYSSCELYDPSSNTWTPAANMLAKRDYHTATLLPSGKILVTGGNDSSGSCELYTA
;
A
#
# COMPACT_ATOMS: atom_id res chain seq x y z
N MET A 1 20.91 4.97 -32.30
CA MET A 1 20.17 4.69 -31.05
C MET A 1 19.38 3.41 -31.24
N LYS A 2 19.68 2.35 -30.49
CA LYS A 2 18.87 1.11 -30.52
C LYS A 2 17.64 1.31 -29.61
N PRO A 3 16.42 0.98 -30.04
CA PRO A 3 15.26 0.98 -29.15
C PRO A 3 15.41 -0.20 -28.19
N ILE A 4 15.29 0.07 -26.89
CA ILE A 4 15.12 -0.97 -25.87
C ILE A 4 13.71 -1.53 -26.08
N ARG A 5 13.61 -2.71 -26.68
CA ARG A 5 12.36 -3.50 -26.65
C ARG A 5 12.22 -4.06 -25.23
N SER A 6 11.30 -3.51 -24.44
CA SER A 6 10.77 -4.21 -23.27
C SER A 6 9.75 -5.23 -23.76
N SER A 7 10.21 -6.37 -24.27
CA SER A 7 9.33 -7.48 -24.61
C SER A 7 9.10 -8.34 -23.39
N VAL A 8 8.17 -7.93 -22.51
CA VAL A 8 7.36 -8.92 -21.80
C VAL A 8 6.31 -9.35 -22.82
N THR A 9 6.61 -10.39 -23.60
CA THR A 9 5.77 -10.84 -24.73
C THR A 9 4.93 -12.06 -24.41
N VAL A 10 5.13 -12.69 -23.24
CA VAL A 10 4.36 -13.85 -22.80
C VAL A 10 4.17 -13.75 -21.28
N ALA A 11 2.93 -13.86 -20.82
CA ALA A 11 2.63 -14.19 -19.44
C ALA A 11 2.76 -15.71 -19.29
N GLU A 12 3.72 -16.17 -18.52
CA GLU A 12 3.92 -17.60 -18.26
C GLU A 12 3.33 -17.94 -16.88
N GLN A 13 2.50 -18.99 -16.84
CA GLN A 13 2.07 -19.57 -15.56
C GLN A 13 3.27 -20.22 -14.89
N ILE A 14 3.44 -19.98 -13.59
CA ILE A 14 4.51 -20.58 -12.79
C ILE A 14 4.02 -21.94 -12.28
N PRO A 15 4.52 -23.07 -12.79
CA PRO A 15 4.00 -24.38 -12.41
C PRO A 15 4.33 -24.70 -10.94
N GLY A 16 3.38 -25.30 -10.22
CA GLY A 16 3.64 -25.87 -8.88
C GLY A 16 3.13 -25.06 -7.69
N ALA A 17 2.55 -23.87 -7.91
CA ALA A 17 1.77 -23.15 -6.89
C ALA A 17 0.45 -22.70 -7.48
N GLN A 18 -0.61 -23.43 -7.15
CA GLN A 18 -1.90 -22.78 -7.07
C GLN A 18 -1.93 -22.10 -5.71
N LEU A 19 -1.65 -20.80 -5.67
CA LEU A 19 -2.29 -19.98 -4.66
C LEU A 19 -3.79 -20.31 -4.76
N PRO A 20 -4.49 -20.68 -3.66
CA PRO A 20 -5.94 -20.54 -3.63
C PRO A 20 -6.24 -19.14 -4.16
N VAL A 21 -7.27 -18.99 -5.01
CA VAL A 21 -7.64 -17.67 -5.52
C VAL A 21 -7.89 -16.76 -4.32
N CYS A 22 -6.92 -15.94 -3.99
CA CYS A 22 -6.91 -15.13 -2.78
C CYS A 22 -6.74 -13.68 -3.16
N TYR A 23 -7.55 -12.85 -2.53
CA TYR A 23 -7.51 -11.41 -2.70
C TYR A 23 -7.21 -10.76 -1.35
N GLN A 24 -6.83 -9.48 -1.37
CA GLN A 24 -6.50 -8.72 -0.15
C GLN A 24 -5.33 -9.29 0.67
N HIS A 25 -4.46 -10.07 0.04
CA HIS A 25 -3.15 -10.44 0.57
C HIS A 25 -2.17 -9.28 0.38
N THR A 26 -1.00 -9.38 1.01
CA THR A 26 0.13 -8.48 0.73
C THR A 26 1.29 -9.27 0.11
N ALA A 27 2.06 -8.61 -0.74
CA ALA A 27 3.29 -9.13 -1.32
C ALA A 27 4.45 -8.20 -0.97
N THR A 28 5.51 -8.73 -0.37
CA THR A 28 6.69 -7.96 0.08
C THR A 28 7.95 -8.52 -0.56
N LEU A 29 8.66 -7.70 -1.33
CA LEU A 29 9.98 -8.05 -1.84
C LEU A 29 10.98 -8.08 -0.67
N LEU A 30 11.61 -9.22 -0.46
CA LEU A 30 12.62 -9.42 0.58
C LEU A 30 14.01 -9.02 0.08
N PRO A 31 14.97 -8.73 0.98
CA PRO A 31 16.36 -8.46 0.61
C PRO A 31 17.04 -9.58 -0.20
N SER A 32 16.54 -10.81 -0.08
CA SER A 32 17.01 -11.97 -0.85
C SER A 32 16.58 -11.96 -2.32
N GLY A 33 15.68 -11.05 -2.72
CA GLY A 33 15.04 -11.05 -4.04
C GLY A 33 13.79 -11.93 -4.13
N LYS A 34 13.48 -12.71 -3.08
CA LYS A 34 12.23 -13.47 -2.97
C LYS A 34 11.06 -12.54 -2.64
N VAL A 35 9.84 -12.95 -3.00
CA VAL A 35 8.61 -12.23 -2.64
C VAL A 35 7.85 -13.05 -1.60
N LEU A 36 7.63 -12.46 -0.43
CA LEU A 36 6.76 -13.02 0.61
C LEU A 36 5.31 -12.60 0.33
N VAL A 37 4.42 -13.57 0.17
CA VAL A 37 2.97 -13.36 0.11
C VAL A 37 2.37 -13.81 1.43
N THR A 38 1.52 -12.97 2.05
CA THR A 38 0.94 -13.26 3.37
C THR A 38 -0.57 -13.04 3.40
N GLY A 39 -1.28 -13.98 4.03
CA GLY A 39 -2.71 -13.87 4.36
C GLY A 39 -3.60 -13.75 3.13
N GLY A 40 -4.60 -12.88 3.24
CA GLY A 40 -5.64 -12.68 2.23
C GLY A 40 -6.92 -13.45 2.54
N TYR A 41 -7.84 -13.46 1.60
CA TYR A 41 -9.17 -14.04 1.74
C TYR A 41 -9.45 -15.04 0.62
N SER A 42 -9.88 -16.25 0.98
CA SER A 42 -10.32 -17.30 0.05
C SER A 42 -11.48 -18.09 0.66
N ASP A 43 -12.41 -18.54 -0.18
CA ASP A 43 -13.51 -19.44 0.22
C ASP A 43 -14.29 -18.97 1.46
N GLY A 44 -14.55 -17.66 1.52
CA GLY A 44 -15.31 -17.06 2.60
C GLY A 44 -14.52 -16.80 3.90
N LYS A 45 -13.19 -16.94 3.89
CA LYS A 45 -12.35 -16.93 5.09
C LYS A 45 -11.03 -16.18 4.90
N SER A 46 -10.64 -15.43 5.94
CA SER A 46 -9.29 -14.90 6.07
C SER A 46 -8.26 -16.04 6.24
N LEU A 47 -7.07 -15.85 5.69
CA LEU A 47 -6.00 -16.84 5.65
C LEU A 47 -4.85 -16.45 6.59
N SER A 48 -4.16 -17.44 7.13
CA SER A 48 -2.86 -17.25 7.82
C SER A 48 -1.69 -17.83 7.03
N SER A 49 -1.97 -18.47 5.89
CA SER A 49 -0.96 -19.04 5.02
C SER A 49 -0.04 -17.97 4.48
N CYS A 50 1.23 -18.34 4.34
CA CYS A 50 2.26 -17.50 3.75
C CYS A 50 3.09 -18.33 2.76
N GLU A 51 3.53 -17.69 1.69
CA GLU A 51 4.27 -18.34 0.62
C GLU A 51 5.42 -17.45 0.18
N LEU A 52 6.50 -18.08 -0.30
CA LEU A 52 7.65 -17.41 -0.86
C LEU A 52 7.75 -17.75 -2.34
N TYR A 53 7.73 -16.72 -3.17
CA TYR A 53 8.10 -16.81 -4.57
C TYR A 53 9.59 -16.51 -4.74
N ASP A 54 10.31 -17.40 -5.42
CA ASP A 54 11.70 -17.21 -5.82
C ASP A 54 11.77 -16.94 -7.34
N PRO A 55 12.01 -15.68 -7.76
CA PRO A 55 12.13 -15.34 -9.18
C PRO A 55 13.32 -15.99 -9.89
N SER A 56 14.35 -16.43 -9.15
CA SER A 56 15.55 -17.01 -9.75
C SER A 56 15.34 -18.46 -10.21
N SER A 57 14.53 -19.21 -9.47
CA SER A 57 14.14 -20.58 -9.80
C SER A 57 12.74 -20.68 -10.41
N ASN A 58 11.98 -19.58 -10.42
CA ASN A 58 10.58 -19.55 -10.84
C ASN A 58 9.73 -20.57 -10.06
N THR A 59 9.86 -20.58 -8.74
CA THR A 59 9.17 -21.55 -7.87
C THR A 59 8.55 -20.89 -6.66
N TRP A 60 7.47 -21.48 -6.17
CA TRP A 60 6.88 -21.14 -4.89
C TRP A 60 7.22 -22.19 -3.84
N THR A 61 7.42 -21.73 -2.61
CA THR A 61 7.64 -22.60 -1.44
C THR A 61 6.79 -22.12 -0.28
N PRO A 62 6.17 -23.02 0.51
CA PRO A 62 5.48 -22.62 1.74
C PRO A 62 6.41 -21.90 2.70
N ALA A 63 5.93 -20.82 3.31
CA ALA A 63 6.57 -20.17 4.46
C ALA A 63 5.85 -20.56 5.75
N ALA A 64 6.43 -20.23 6.91
CA ALA A 64 5.69 -20.37 8.17
C ALA A 64 4.39 -19.56 8.13
N ASN A 65 3.32 -20.12 8.69
CA ASN A 65 2.03 -19.42 8.77
C ASN A 65 2.06 -18.37 9.88
N MET A 66 1.32 -17.28 9.67
CA MET A 66 1.00 -16.33 10.74
C MET A 66 0.18 -17.02 11.82
N SER A 67 0.23 -16.47 13.04
CA SER A 67 -0.57 -16.94 14.16
C SER A 67 -2.03 -16.55 13.99
N ALA A 68 -2.29 -15.30 13.54
CA ALA A 68 -3.63 -14.83 13.22
C ALA A 68 -3.90 -14.88 11.72
N LYS A 69 -5.12 -15.28 11.36
CA LYS A 69 -5.64 -15.19 9.99
C LYS A 69 -6.03 -13.75 9.72
N ARG A 70 -5.66 -13.22 8.57
CA ARG A 70 -5.92 -11.83 8.23
C ARG A 70 -6.02 -11.58 6.73
N ASP A 71 -6.93 -10.69 6.38
CA ASP A 71 -7.05 -10.00 5.09
C ASP A 71 -7.05 -8.48 5.32
N TYR A 72 -6.78 -7.68 4.27
CA TYR A 72 -6.70 -6.21 4.37
C TYR A 72 -5.67 -5.66 5.38
N HIS A 73 -4.71 -6.48 5.79
CA HIS A 73 -3.57 -6.05 6.59
C HIS A 73 -2.56 -5.29 5.74
N THR A 74 -1.66 -4.58 6.41
CA THR A 74 -0.46 -4.02 5.77
C THR A 74 0.76 -4.87 6.10
N ALA A 75 1.75 -4.88 5.20
CA ALA A 75 3.04 -5.52 5.41
C ALA A 75 4.17 -4.55 5.05
N THR A 76 5.08 -4.32 5.99
CA THR A 76 6.20 -3.37 5.84
C THR A 76 7.53 -4.11 6.04
N LEU A 77 8.39 -4.09 5.01
CA LEU A 77 9.77 -4.53 5.17
C LEU A 77 10.52 -3.53 6.04
N LEU A 78 11.06 -3.97 7.17
CA LEU A 78 11.83 -3.15 8.08
C LEU A 78 13.32 -3.11 7.68
N PRO A 79 14.09 -2.10 8.14
CA PRO A 79 15.53 -2.03 7.92
C PRO A 79 16.32 -3.25 8.43
N SER A 80 15.76 -3.98 9.40
CA SER A 80 16.31 -5.24 9.91
C SER A 80 16.22 -6.41 8.93
N GLY A 81 15.48 -6.26 7.83
CA GLY A 81 15.14 -7.35 6.89
C GLY A 81 13.91 -8.17 7.30
N LYS A 82 13.31 -7.89 8.45
CA LYS A 82 12.05 -8.51 8.91
C LYS A 82 10.84 -7.85 8.28
N VAL A 83 9.74 -8.57 8.14
CA VAL A 83 8.47 -8.02 7.64
C VAL A 83 7.50 -7.86 8.81
N LEU A 84 7.06 -6.63 9.06
CA LEU A 84 6.03 -6.31 10.04
C LEU A 84 4.66 -6.37 9.37
N VAL A 85 3.78 -7.21 9.88
CA VAL A 85 2.38 -7.32 9.47
C VAL A 85 1.49 -6.71 10.53
N ILE A 86 0.56 -5.85 10.11
CA ILE A 86 -0.20 -4.97 11.00
C ILE A 86 -1.70 -5.09 10.69
N GLY A 87 -2.49 -5.38 11.72
CA GLY A 87 -3.94 -5.34 11.68
C GLY A 87 -4.56 -6.26 10.63
N GLY A 88 -5.58 -5.75 9.94
CA GLY A 88 -6.43 -6.49 9.02
C GLY A 88 -7.72 -6.95 9.67
N LEU A 89 -8.50 -7.74 8.92
CA LEU A 89 -9.78 -8.29 9.32
C LEU A 89 -9.63 -9.79 9.58
N SER A 90 -10.38 -10.32 10.54
CA SER A 90 -10.50 -11.76 10.77
C SER A 90 -11.90 -12.08 11.24
N TYR A 91 -12.63 -12.91 10.49
CA TYR A 91 -14.02 -13.28 10.83
C TYR A 91 -14.96 -12.07 11.06
N GLY A 92 -14.72 -10.96 10.35
CA GLY A 92 -15.49 -9.73 10.50
C GLY A 92 -15.02 -8.81 11.63
N GLU A 93 -13.99 -9.20 12.39
CA GLU A 93 -13.42 -8.43 13.49
C GLU A 93 -12.10 -7.76 13.08
N SER A 94 -11.94 -6.50 13.46
CA SER A 94 -10.70 -5.76 13.24
C SER A 94 -9.59 -6.21 14.18
N LEU A 95 -8.43 -6.56 13.63
CA LEU A 95 -7.28 -6.98 14.42
C LEU A 95 -6.45 -5.76 14.84
N SER A 96 -6.10 -5.69 16.13
CA SER A 96 -5.03 -4.83 16.64
C SER A 96 -3.67 -5.54 16.67
N SER A 97 -3.67 -6.85 16.42
CA SER A 97 -2.49 -7.69 16.51
C SER A 97 -1.51 -7.45 15.37
N CYS A 98 -0.23 -7.51 15.71
CA CYS A 98 0.87 -7.37 14.78
C CYS A 98 1.81 -8.57 14.90
N GLU A 99 2.44 -8.97 13.80
CA GLU A 99 3.38 -10.07 13.77
C GLU A 99 4.62 -9.70 12.95
N LEU A 100 5.79 -10.19 13.36
CA LEU A 100 7.06 -10.01 12.66
C LEU A 100 7.49 -11.32 12.04
N TYR A 101 7.69 -11.32 10.73
CA TYR A 101 8.31 -12.41 10.00
C TYR A 101 9.82 -12.22 9.92
N ASP A 102 10.56 -13.23 10.36
CA ASP A 102 12.00 -13.32 10.18
C ASP A 102 12.33 -14.27 9.01
N PRO A 103 12.76 -13.74 7.85
CA PRO A 103 13.06 -14.58 6.69
C PRO A 103 14.30 -15.45 6.88
N SER A 104 15.18 -15.15 7.86
CA SER A 104 16.39 -15.95 8.10
C SER A 104 16.09 -17.28 8.80
N SER A 105 15.09 -17.28 9.70
CA SER A 105 14.63 -18.46 10.42
C SER A 105 13.32 -19.02 9.88
N ASN A 106 12.66 -18.33 8.94
CA ASN A 106 11.31 -18.65 8.47
C ASN A 106 10.33 -18.82 9.63
N THR A 107 10.27 -17.84 10.53
CA THR A 107 9.41 -17.87 11.72
C THR A 107 8.67 -16.56 11.91
N TRP A 108 7.49 -16.65 12.49
CA TRP A 108 6.74 -15.50 12.99
C TRP A 108 6.93 -15.33 14.49
N THR A 109 7.02 -14.09 14.94
CA THR A 109 7.00 -13.72 16.36
C THR A 109 5.96 -12.63 16.59
N PRO A 110 5.18 -12.68 17.70
CA PRO A 110 4.27 -11.59 18.05
C PRO A 110 5.02 -10.26 18.18
N ALA A 111 4.46 -9.20 17.60
CA ALA A 111 4.86 -7.82 17.87
C ALA A 111 3.84 -7.18 18.84
N ALA A 112 4.17 -6.02 19.41
CA ALA A 112 3.22 -5.29 20.24
C ALA A 112 1.94 -4.98 19.45
N ASN A 113 0.80 -5.03 20.14
CA ASN A 113 -0.49 -4.71 19.56
C ASN A 113 -0.68 -3.20 19.49
N MET A 114 -1.39 -2.74 18.46
CA MET A 114 -1.93 -1.38 18.39
C MET A 114 -2.97 -1.16 19.50
N SER A 115 -3.26 0.10 19.81
CA SER A 115 -4.32 0.47 20.76
C SER A 115 -5.74 0.12 20.28
N SER A 116 -5.95 0.02 18.96
CA SER A 116 -7.23 -0.32 18.35
C SER A 116 -7.03 -1.19 17.11
N GLY A 117 -8.00 -2.07 16.85
CA GLY A 117 -8.00 -2.87 15.63
C GLY A 117 -8.30 -2.02 14.41
N ARG A 118 -7.70 -2.36 13.26
CA ARG A 118 -7.92 -1.62 12.01
C ARG A 118 -7.66 -2.43 10.76
N TYR A 119 -8.42 -2.16 9.71
CA TYR A 119 -8.26 -2.63 8.33
C TYR A 119 -8.52 -1.45 7.38
N HIS A 120 -8.10 -1.56 6.11
CA HIS A 120 -8.08 -0.45 5.14
C HIS A 120 -7.25 0.78 5.55
N HIS A 121 -6.35 0.58 6.52
CA HIS A 121 -5.39 1.57 6.96
C HIS A 121 -4.15 1.55 6.05
N THR A 122 -3.30 2.58 6.17
CA THR A 122 -1.98 2.59 5.53
C THR A 122 -0.87 2.46 6.57
N ALA A 123 0.24 1.85 6.17
CA ALA A 123 1.47 1.77 6.95
C ALA A 123 2.63 2.32 6.12
N THR A 124 3.36 3.29 6.66
CA THR A 124 4.47 3.98 5.98
C THR A 124 5.75 3.81 6.80
N LEU A 125 6.77 3.17 6.22
CA LEU A 125 8.11 3.16 6.81
C LEU A 125 8.72 4.55 6.71
N LEU A 126 9.06 5.15 7.85
CA LEU A 126 9.70 6.46 7.92
C LEU A 126 11.24 6.33 7.82
N PRO A 127 11.95 7.42 7.45
CA PRO A 127 13.42 7.43 7.44
C PRO A 127 14.08 7.09 8.78
N SER A 128 13.36 7.26 9.89
CA SER A 128 13.80 6.86 11.23
C SER A 128 13.82 5.34 11.46
N GLY A 129 13.28 4.55 10.52
CA GLY A 129 13.06 3.10 10.67
C GLY A 129 11.77 2.74 11.41
N LYS A 130 10.99 3.74 11.86
CA LYS A 130 9.68 3.56 12.50
C LYS A 130 8.57 3.41 11.46
N VAL A 131 7.47 2.76 11.82
CA VAL A 131 6.32 2.57 10.91
C VAL A 131 5.14 3.42 11.39
N LEU A 132 4.76 4.41 10.59
CA LEU A 132 3.58 5.22 10.81
C LEU A 132 2.35 4.49 10.28
N VAL A 133 1.33 4.33 11.12
CA VAL A 133 0.04 3.75 10.74
C VAL A 133 -1.06 4.80 10.88
N THR A 134 -1.91 4.93 9.86
CA THR A 134 -2.97 5.96 9.82
C THR A 134 -4.30 5.40 9.33
N GLY A 135 -5.38 5.83 9.98
CA GLY A 135 -6.77 5.58 9.59
C GLY A 135 -7.20 4.12 9.61
N GLY A 136 -8.23 3.80 8.81
CA GLY A 136 -8.91 2.49 8.76
C GLY A 136 -10.28 2.49 9.44
N ASP A 137 -11.13 1.51 9.10
CA ASP A 137 -12.58 1.51 9.43
C ASP A 137 -12.93 1.78 10.91
N ASP A 138 -12.29 1.10 11.86
CA ASP A 138 -12.58 1.26 13.31
C ASP A 138 -11.69 2.29 14.02
N SER A 139 -10.89 3.04 13.26
CA SER A 139 -9.89 3.97 13.81
C SER A 139 -9.56 5.11 12.84
N SER A 140 -10.58 5.58 12.11
CA SER A 140 -10.41 6.35 10.87
C SER A 140 -9.60 7.63 11.03
N GLY A 141 -9.65 8.31 12.17
CA GLY A 141 -8.81 9.49 12.45
C GLY A 141 -7.51 9.19 13.20
N SER A 142 -7.34 8.02 13.80
CA SER A 142 -6.24 7.76 14.72
C SER A 142 -4.96 7.35 13.99
N CYS A 143 -3.84 7.74 14.58
CA CYS A 143 -2.51 7.48 14.05
C CYS A 143 -1.62 6.93 15.16
N GLU A 144 -0.81 5.93 14.83
CA GLU A 144 0.12 5.29 15.77
C GLU A 144 1.47 5.09 15.11
N LEU A 145 2.54 5.18 15.89
CA LEU A 145 3.91 4.98 15.44
C LEU A 145 4.50 3.75 16.11
N TYR A 146 4.88 2.75 15.30
CA TYR A 146 5.59 1.58 15.79
C TYR A 146 7.10 1.84 15.79
N ASP A 147 7.74 1.56 16.92
CA ASP A 147 9.19 1.53 17.06
C ASP A 147 9.68 0.07 17.11
N PRO A 148 10.32 -0.43 16.03
CA PRO A 148 10.83 -1.80 15.99
C PRO A 148 11.95 -2.08 17.01
N SER A 149 12.65 -1.05 17.49
CA SER A 149 13.79 -1.24 18.42
C SER A 149 13.34 -1.57 19.83
N SER A 150 12.22 -0.97 20.26
CA SER A 150 11.60 -1.20 21.56
C SER A 150 10.38 -2.14 21.49
N ASN A 151 9.90 -2.47 20.29
CA ASN A 151 8.66 -3.20 20.05
C ASN A 151 7.48 -2.53 20.79
N THR A 152 7.30 -1.22 20.57
CA THR A 152 6.25 -0.43 21.22
C THR A 152 5.53 0.48 20.24
N TRP A 153 4.27 0.77 20.55
CA TRP A 153 3.46 1.77 19.85
C TRP A 153 3.40 3.08 20.63
N THR A 154 3.37 4.20 19.90
CA THR A 154 3.09 5.53 20.43
C THR A 154 1.89 6.12 19.72
N THR A 155 0.88 6.55 20.46
CA THR A 155 -0.26 7.29 19.90
C THR A 155 0.19 8.68 19.44
N LEU A 156 -0.21 9.06 18.23
CA LEU A 156 0.16 10.32 17.59
C LEU A 156 -1.03 11.28 17.53
N ALA A 157 -0.79 12.49 17.00
CA ALA A 157 -1.87 13.39 16.65
C ALA A 157 -2.80 12.74 15.61
N SER A 158 -4.10 12.91 15.79
CA SER A 158 -5.11 12.41 14.85
C SER A 158 -5.19 13.28 13.60
N MET A 159 -5.58 12.67 12.48
CA MET A 159 -5.99 13.40 11.28
C MET A 159 -7.24 14.24 11.57
N SER A 160 -7.36 15.36 10.87
CA SER A 160 -8.55 16.22 10.96
C SER A 160 -9.79 15.58 10.33
N SER A 161 -9.59 14.78 9.28
CA SER A 161 -10.64 13.97 8.68
C SER A 161 -10.26 12.49 8.79
N GLY A 162 -11.14 11.69 9.41
CA GLY A 162 -10.93 10.25 9.49
C GLY A 162 -11.11 9.58 8.12
N ARG A 163 -10.19 8.69 7.74
CA ARG A 163 -10.12 8.10 6.41
C ARG A 163 -9.86 6.59 6.47
N LYS A 164 -10.30 5.93 5.41
CA LYS A 164 -10.05 4.52 5.08
C LYS A 164 -9.98 4.40 3.56
N TYR A 165 -9.32 3.34 3.07
CA TYR A 165 -9.04 3.16 1.63
C TYR A 165 -8.27 4.32 0.99
N HIS A 166 -7.65 5.16 1.82
CA HIS A 166 -6.76 6.23 1.42
C HIS A 166 -5.42 5.66 1.01
N THR A 167 -4.63 6.46 0.31
CA THR A 167 -3.21 6.17 0.08
C THR A 167 -2.36 7.08 0.97
N ALA A 168 -1.12 6.63 1.21
CA ALA A 168 -0.13 7.40 1.94
C ALA A 168 1.21 7.35 1.21
N THR A 169 1.81 8.51 0.99
CA THR A 169 3.08 8.65 0.27
C THR A 169 4.11 9.37 1.15
N LEU A 170 5.22 8.71 1.45
CA LEU A 170 6.39 9.36 2.06
C LEU A 170 7.04 10.30 1.06
N LEU A 171 7.09 11.59 1.39
CA LEU A 171 7.70 12.62 0.57
C LEU A 171 9.21 12.72 0.86
N PRO A 172 10.02 13.26 -0.09
CA PRO A 172 11.45 13.51 0.12
C PRO A 172 11.78 14.43 1.30
N SER A 173 10.81 15.22 1.77
CA SER A 173 10.93 16.05 2.97
C SER A 173 10.87 15.26 4.28
N GLY A 174 10.50 13.98 4.24
CA GLY A 174 10.21 13.16 5.41
C GLY A 174 8.78 13.25 5.91
N LYS A 175 7.95 14.14 5.33
CA LYS A 175 6.51 14.23 5.60
C LYS A 175 5.77 13.10 4.89
N VAL A 176 4.61 12.71 5.43
CA VAL A 176 3.72 11.72 4.80
C VAL A 176 2.47 12.43 4.31
N LEU A 177 2.22 12.36 3.00
CA LEU A 177 0.98 12.80 2.39
C LEU A 177 -0.05 11.68 2.54
N VAL A 178 -1.22 11.99 3.08
CA VAL A 178 -2.40 11.12 3.13
C VAL A 178 -3.51 11.74 2.30
N THR A 179 -4.05 10.97 1.37
CA THR A 179 -4.92 11.50 0.31
C THR A 179 -6.24 10.74 0.23
N SER A 180 -7.34 11.51 0.38
CA SER A 180 -8.73 11.08 0.15
C SER A 180 -9.11 9.77 0.85
N GLY A 181 -10.03 8.99 0.30
CA GLY A 181 -10.62 7.81 0.93
C GLY A 181 -12.15 7.76 0.77
N ASP A 182 -12.80 6.86 1.49
CA ASP A 182 -14.27 6.70 1.52
C ASP A 182 -14.99 7.82 2.30
N ASP A 183 -14.28 8.88 2.68
CA ASP A 183 -14.90 10.09 3.24
C ASP A 183 -15.53 10.98 2.15
N PHE A 184 -15.40 10.57 0.88
CA PHE A 184 -15.82 11.30 -0.32
C PHE A 184 -15.36 12.76 -0.32
N SER A 185 -14.25 13.04 0.35
CA SER A 185 -13.63 14.34 0.38
C SER A 185 -12.38 14.35 -0.51
N GLY A 186 -12.18 15.43 -1.27
CA GLY A 186 -10.93 15.67 -2.00
C GLY A 186 -9.81 16.13 -1.08
N SER A 187 -10.01 16.13 0.24
CA SER A 187 -9.04 16.68 1.19
C SER A 187 -7.83 15.76 1.32
N CYS A 188 -6.68 16.38 1.52
CA CYS A 188 -5.40 15.70 1.74
C CYS A 188 -4.75 16.29 2.98
N GLU A 189 -3.93 15.52 3.67
CA GLU A 189 -3.24 15.96 4.88
C GLU A 189 -1.77 15.53 4.86
N LEU A 190 -0.90 16.40 5.37
CA LEU A 190 0.52 16.17 5.52
C LEU A 190 0.85 15.95 6.98
N TYR A 191 1.35 14.78 7.32
CA TYR A 191 1.94 14.50 8.63
C TYR A 191 3.41 14.91 8.65
N ASP A 192 3.80 15.67 9.67
CA ASP A 192 5.19 15.98 9.98
C ASP A 192 5.65 15.14 11.19
N PRO A 193 6.51 14.11 10.99
CA PRO A 193 7.00 13.29 12.08
C PRO A 193 7.89 14.04 13.08
N SER A 194 8.47 15.18 12.71
CA SER A 194 9.38 15.93 13.59
C SER A 194 8.64 16.72 14.66
N SER A 195 7.44 17.20 14.34
CA SER A 195 6.57 17.97 15.23
C SER A 195 5.35 17.19 15.71
N ASN A 196 5.10 15.99 15.17
CA ASN A 196 3.87 15.21 15.41
C ASN A 196 2.60 16.03 15.12
N THR A 197 2.55 16.67 13.95
CA THR A 197 1.42 17.54 13.57
C THR A 197 0.92 17.23 12.17
N TRP A 198 -0.39 17.40 11.98
CA TRP A 198 -1.05 17.36 10.68
C TRP A 198 -1.29 18.77 10.14
N THR A 199 -1.15 18.94 8.83
CA THR A 199 -1.47 20.17 8.10
C THR A 199 -2.20 19.84 6.80
N THR A 200 -2.95 20.78 6.22
CA THR A 200 -3.66 20.54 4.95
C THR A 200 -2.68 20.36 3.78
N GLY A 201 -2.85 19.27 3.02
CA GLY A 201 -2.07 18.90 1.83
C GLY A 201 -2.68 19.39 0.51
N GLY A 202 -3.32 20.55 0.52
CA GLY A 202 -4.20 20.99 -0.57
C GLY A 202 -5.45 20.10 -0.70
N SER A 203 -6.23 20.35 -1.75
CA SER A 203 -7.41 19.55 -2.08
C SER A 203 -7.40 19.15 -3.55
N MET A 204 -7.71 17.89 -3.80
CA MET A 204 -7.99 17.39 -5.14
C MET A 204 -9.34 17.88 -5.65
N SER A 205 -9.46 17.91 -6.97
CA SER A 205 -10.71 18.21 -7.66
C SER A 205 -11.73 17.08 -7.56
N SER A 206 -11.26 15.83 -7.47
CA SER A 206 -12.12 14.64 -7.41
C SER A 206 -11.77 13.77 -6.21
N ALA A 207 -12.68 13.70 -5.24
CA ALA A 207 -12.60 12.73 -4.15
C ALA A 207 -12.66 11.29 -4.69
N ARG A 208 -11.76 10.42 -4.21
CA ARG A 208 -11.56 9.08 -4.75
C ARG A 208 -10.99 8.11 -3.72
N TYR A 209 -11.41 6.86 -3.76
CA TYR A 209 -10.78 5.73 -3.05
C TYR A 209 -10.40 4.62 -4.04
N HIS A 210 -9.60 3.64 -3.60
CA HIS A 210 -9.00 2.60 -4.47
C HIS A 210 -8.18 3.15 -5.65
N HIS A 211 -7.72 4.39 -5.52
CA HIS A 211 -6.76 5.02 -6.41
C HIS A 211 -5.35 4.54 -6.07
N THR A 212 -4.38 4.88 -6.91
CA THR A 212 -2.95 4.68 -6.61
C THR A 212 -2.20 5.99 -6.62
N GLU A 213 -1.20 6.12 -5.75
CA GLU A 213 -0.25 7.22 -5.72
C GLU A 213 1.15 6.72 -6.11
N THR A 214 1.87 7.54 -6.88
CA THR A 214 3.24 7.26 -7.28
C THR A 214 4.09 8.51 -7.09
N LEU A 215 5.09 8.44 -6.22
CA LEU A 215 6.11 9.47 -6.11
C LEU A 215 7.01 9.44 -7.35
N LEU A 216 7.08 10.56 -8.07
CA LEU A 216 7.84 10.70 -9.30
C LEU A 216 9.28 11.18 -9.04
N PRO A 217 10.22 10.97 -9.99
CA PRO A 217 11.57 11.55 -9.91
C PRO A 217 11.58 13.08 -9.79
N SER A 218 10.53 13.74 -10.29
CA SER A 218 10.30 15.18 -10.13
C SER A 218 9.95 15.61 -8.70
N ARG A 219 9.82 14.65 -7.76
CA ARG A 219 9.37 14.83 -6.37
C ARG A 219 7.90 15.19 -6.21
N LYS A 220 7.13 15.11 -7.28
CA LYS A 220 5.67 15.26 -7.29
C LYS A 220 5.00 13.90 -7.07
N VAL A 221 3.76 13.90 -6.59
CA VAL A 221 2.97 12.67 -6.42
C VAL A 221 1.89 12.64 -7.49
N LEU A 222 1.92 11.63 -8.35
CA LEU A 222 0.84 11.38 -9.30
C LEU A 222 -0.20 10.49 -8.64
N ILE A 223 -1.46 10.93 -8.63
CA ILE A 223 -2.61 10.09 -8.30
C ILE A 223 -3.33 9.67 -9.58
N THR A 224 -3.73 8.40 -9.66
CA THR A 224 -4.41 7.85 -10.85
C THR A 224 -5.64 7.04 -10.45
N GLY A 225 -6.72 7.19 -11.23
CA GLY A 225 -7.92 6.34 -11.15
C GLY A 225 -8.68 6.41 -9.82
N GLY A 226 -9.19 5.28 -9.37
CA GLY A 226 -10.08 5.16 -8.21
C GLY A 226 -11.55 5.40 -8.54
N VAL A 227 -12.38 5.29 -7.52
CA VAL A 227 -13.84 5.48 -7.58
C VAL A 227 -14.24 6.66 -6.72
N GLY A 228 -15.13 7.50 -7.24
CA GLY A 228 -15.85 8.50 -6.45
C GLY A 228 -17.36 8.33 -6.56
N TYR A 229 -18.11 9.32 -6.08
CA TYR A 229 -19.58 9.26 -6.05
C TYR A 229 -20.23 9.02 -7.43
N SER A 230 -19.62 9.57 -8.49
CA SER A 230 -20.13 9.47 -9.86
C SER A 230 -19.64 8.22 -10.62
N GLY A 231 -18.92 7.32 -9.95
CA GLY A 231 -18.35 6.10 -10.50
C GLY A 231 -16.83 6.14 -10.66
N GLY A 232 -16.29 5.18 -11.42
CA GLY A 232 -14.85 5.05 -11.66
C GLY A 232 -14.27 6.24 -12.45
N TYR A 233 -13.02 6.58 -12.15
CA TYR A 233 -12.27 7.64 -12.80
C TYR A 233 -11.16 7.11 -13.70
N SER A 234 -10.95 7.79 -14.82
CA SER A 234 -9.70 7.76 -15.58
C SER A 234 -8.84 9.00 -15.29
N SER A 235 -9.36 9.97 -14.53
CA SER A 235 -8.65 11.22 -14.26
C SER A 235 -7.42 10.98 -13.40
N CYS A 236 -6.38 11.77 -13.68
CA CYS A 236 -5.15 11.82 -12.90
C CYS A 236 -4.91 13.24 -12.40
N GLU A 237 -4.32 13.36 -11.22
CA GLU A 237 -3.93 14.65 -10.65
C GLU A 237 -2.48 14.57 -10.16
N LEU A 238 -1.80 15.71 -10.13
CA LEU A 238 -0.41 15.81 -9.73
C LEU A 238 -0.30 16.75 -8.54
N TYR A 239 0.20 16.24 -7.43
CA TYR A 239 0.52 17.02 -6.25
C TYR A 239 1.94 17.57 -6.34
N ASP A 240 2.08 18.88 -6.15
CA ASP A 240 3.37 19.55 -6.00
C ASP A 240 3.61 19.91 -4.53
N PRO A 241 4.51 19.21 -3.82
CA PRO A 241 4.80 19.50 -2.41
C PRO A 241 5.40 20.88 -2.16
N SER A 242 5.99 21.53 -3.18
CA SER A 242 6.65 22.83 -3.01
C SER A 242 5.64 23.98 -2.94
N SER A 243 4.53 23.87 -3.67
CA SER A 243 3.43 24.83 -3.66
C SER A 243 2.23 24.37 -2.84
N ASN A 244 2.20 23.11 -2.39
CA ASN A 244 1.08 22.47 -1.71
C ASN A 244 -0.22 22.53 -2.54
N THR A 245 -0.12 22.22 -3.84
CA THR A 245 -1.24 22.31 -4.79
C THR A 245 -1.38 21.06 -5.63
N TRP A 246 -2.63 20.73 -5.95
CA TRP A 246 -2.98 19.71 -6.94
C TRP A 246 -3.30 20.36 -8.29
N THR A 247 -2.81 19.75 -9.37
CA THR A 247 -3.12 20.17 -10.74
C THR A 247 -3.57 18.98 -11.58
N PRO A 248 -4.50 19.15 -12.54
CA PRO A 248 -4.87 18.07 -13.46
C PRO A 248 -3.65 17.54 -14.24
N ALA A 249 -3.60 16.22 -14.42
CA ALA A 249 -2.64 15.53 -15.27
C ALA A 249 -3.35 14.84 -16.44
N ALA A 250 -2.59 14.25 -17.36
CA ALA A 250 -3.17 13.50 -18.47
C ALA A 250 -4.01 12.32 -17.94
N ASN A 251 -5.21 12.14 -18.48
CA ASN A 251 -6.11 11.05 -18.09
C ASN A 251 -5.59 9.69 -18.56
N MET A 252 -5.99 8.64 -17.85
CA MET A 252 -5.89 7.26 -18.31
C MET A 252 -6.81 7.00 -19.51
N LEU A 253 -6.50 5.98 -20.32
CA LEU A 253 -7.35 5.62 -21.47
C LEU A 253 -8.64 4.92 -21.02
N ALA A 254 -8.58 4.21 -19.89
CA ALA A 254 -9.73 3.58 -19.24
C ALA A 254 -9.92 4.08 -17.81
N LYS A 255 -11.16 3.99 -17.32
CA LYS A 255 -11.45 4.12 -15.89
C LYS A 255 -10.90 2.89 -15.17
N ARG A 256 -10.25 3.08 -14.01
CA ARG A 256 -9.67 1.99 -13.23
C ARG A 256 -9.78 2.26 -11.74
N ASP A 257 -10.07 1.22 -10.98
CA ASP A 257 -9.96 1.14 -9.52
C ASP A 257 -9.37 -0.22 -9.13
N TYR A 258 -8.71 -0.30 -7.97
CA TYR A 258 -7.91 -1.47 -7.57
C TYR A 258 -6.77 -1.82 -8.55
N HIS A 259 -6.38 -0.88 -9.42
CA HIS A 259 -5.23 -1.05 -10.31
C HIS A 259 -3.92 -0.84 -9.55
N THR A 260 -2.82 -1.13 -10.23
CA THR A 260 -1.47 -0.76 -9.79
C THR A 260 -0.91 0.31 -10.71
N ALA A 261 -0.13 1.25 -10.17
CA ALA A 261 0.68 2.18 -10.93
C ALA A 261 2.13 2.03 -10.45
N THR A 262 3.02 1.58 -11.33
CA THR A 262 4.41 1.28 -10.99
C THR A 262 5.35 2.19 -11.76
N LEU A 263 6.16 2.97 -11.05
CA LEU A 263 7.26 3.73 -11.66
C LEU A 263 8.36 2.77 -12.13
N LEU A 264 8.64 2.78 -13.42
CA LEU A 264 9.70 2.00 -14.05
C LEU A 264 11.04 2.75 -13.96
N PRO A 265 12.18 2.03 -14.06
CA PRO A 265 13.51 2.65 -14.13
C PRO A 265 13.69 3.64 -15.29
N SER A 266 12.85 3.55 -16.32
CA SER A 266 12.82 4.49 -17.44
C SER A 266 12.22 5.85 -17.10
N GLY A 267 11.64 6.01 -15.89
CA GLY A 267 10.85 7.17 -15.50
C GLY A 267 9.40 7.11 -15.99
N LYS A 268 8.99 6.06 -16.69
CA LYS A 268 7.60 5.85 -17.11
C LYS A 268 6.78 5.17 -16.02
N ILE A 269 5.47 5.35 -16.04
CA ILE A 269 4.55 4.72 -15.10
C ILE A 269 3.75 3.67 -15.85
N LEU A 270 3.89 2.42 -15.43
CA LEU A 270 3.11 1.30 -15.93
C LEU A 270 1.85 1.17 -15.07
N VAL A 271 0.68 1.32 -15.69
CA VAL A 271 -0.61 1.11 -15.06
C VAL A 271 -1.19 -0.22 -15.54
N THR A 272 -1.48 -1.13 -14.59
CA THR A 272 -2.02 -2.47 -14.91
C THR A 272 -3.10 -2.91 -13.94
N GLY A 273 -3.93 -3.85 -14.39
CA GLY A 273 -4.98 -4.44 -13.58
C GLY A 273 -6.10 -3.46 -13.23
N GLY A 274 -6.74 -3.75 -12.11
CA GLY A 274 -7.94 -3.07 -11.63
C GLY A 274 -9.21 -3.52 -12.34
N ASN A 275 -10.33 -3.03 -11.84
CA ASN A 275 -11.63 -3.18 -12.48
C ASN A 275 -11.69 -2.21 -13.66
N ASP A 276 -11.34 -2.71 -14.85
CA ASP A 276 -11.65 -2.03 -16.10
C ASP A 276 -12.59 -2.92 -16.95
N SER A 277 -13.30 -2.32 -17.90
CA SER A 277 -14.10 -3.07 -18.87
C SER A 277 -13.25 -3.63 -20.03
N SER A 278 -11.91 -3.50 -19.99
CA SER A 278 -11.07 -3.61 -21.18
C SER A 278 -9.86 -4.55 -21.07
N GLY A 279 -9.48 -5.01 -19.88
CA GLY A 279 -8.30 -5.82 -19.60
C GLY A 279 -6.98 -5.20 -20.05
N SER A 280 -6.90 -3.87 -20.18
CA SER A 280 -5.77 -3.20 -20.84
C SER A 280 -4.66 -2.80 -19.85
N CYS A 281 -3.43 -2.63 -20.36
CA CYS A 281 -2.32 -2.03 -19.62
C CYS A 281 -1.79 -0.81 -20.38
N GLU A 282 -1.29 0.19 -19.66
CA GLU A 282 -0.97 1.50 -20.21
C GLU A 282 0.35 2.04 -19.65
N LEU A 283 1.08 2.81 -20.45
CA LEU A 283 2.39 3.33 -20.11
C LEU A 283 2.44 4.85 -20.25
N TYR A 284 2.60 5.55 -19.14
CA TYR A 284 2.64 7.01 -19.06
C TYR A 284 4.08 7.52 -18.95
N THR A 285 4.38 8.66 -19.56
CA THR A 285 5.62 9.39 -19.31
C THR A 285 5.41 10.32 -18.12
N ALA A 286 6.23 10.17 -17.08
CA ALA A 286 6.26 11.09 -15.94
C ALA A 286 6.89 12.44 -16.32
#